data_AF-A0A538JGW8-F1
#
_entry.id   AF-A0A538JGW8-F1
#
_cell.length_a   1.000
_cell.length_b   1.000
_cell.length_c   1.000
_cell.angle_alpha   90.00
_cell.angle_beta   90.00
_cell.angle_gamma   90.00
#
_symmetry.space_group_name_H-M   'P 1'
#
loop_
_entity.id
_entity.type
_entity.pdbx_description
1 polymer ?
#
loop_
_entity_poly.entity_id
_entity_poly.type
_entity_poly.pdbx_seq_one_letter_code
_entity_poly.pdbx_strand_id
1 'polypeptide(L)'
;MNVDERRVDECEDRPREEDRHDEAAFAEVLEPTRRGRQPRRPSGRAFLEDELRSQIRRRHAGPIRCRLQVPSQEPLAARRRLRIGVGGISLESNDFVPFTAERTDFVDAGFLAEGNEIFGLIDSTAEIGGALQRLRRERDVEIVPLLAARGVSSGRLSTQIWTELR
;
A
#
# COMPACT_ATOMS: atom_id res chain seq x y z
N MET A 1 19.88 51.85 -28.25
CA MET A 1 19.96 50.58 -28.99
C MET A 1 18.59 49.93 -28.90
N ASN A 2 17.84 49.95 -30.02
CA ASN A 2 16.50 49.39 -30.14
C ASN A 2 16.61 47.91 -30.49
N VAL A 3 15.97 47.04 -29.71
CA VAL A 3 15.82 45.63 -30.04
C VAL A 3 14.33 45.34 -30.23
N ASP A 4 13.97 45.45 -31.50
CA ASP A 4 12.97 44.75 -32.31
C ASP A 4 12.08 43.71 -31.59
N GLU A 5 10.81 44.10 -31.35
CA GLU A 5 9.70 43.23 -30.97
C GLU A 5 9.24 42.41 -32.19
N ARG A 6 9.53 41.10 -32.20
CA ARG A 6 8.95 40.18 -33.19
C ARG A 6 7.90 39.29 -32.54
N ARG A 7 6.66 39.62 -32.92
CA ARG A 7 5.52 38.72 -33.20
C ARG A 7 5.88 37.24 -33.17
N VAL A 8 5.23 36.51 -32.26
CA VAL A 8 5.10 35.06 -32.34
C VAL A 8 3.62 34.77 -32.58
N ASP A 9 3.37 34.09 -33.69
CA ASP A 9 2.06 33.69 -34.21
C ASP A 9 1.21 32.96 -33.16
N GLU A 10 -0.06 33.34 -33.11
CA GLU A 10 -1.14 32.63 -32.43
C GLU A 10 -1.41 31.32 -33.19
N CYS A 11 -1.00 30.18 -32.64
CA CYS A 11 -1.50 28.88 -33.07
C CYS A 11 -2.91 28.66 -32.48
N GLU A 12 -3.94 28.94 -33.27
CA GLU A 12 -5.31 28.47 -33.02
C GLU A 12 -5.37 26.94 -33.14
N ASP A 13 -5.31 26.22 -32.01
CA ASP A 13 -5.71 24.81 -31.95
C ASP A 13 -7.24 24.72 -31.99
N ARG A 14 -7.81 24.54 -33.19
CA ARG A 14 -9.20 24.13 -33.34
C ARG A 14 -9.32 22.61 -33.14
N PRO A 15 -10.22 22.14 -32.28
CA PRO A 15 -10.49 20.70 -32.16
C PRO A 15 -11.09 20.18 -33.46
N ARG A 16 -10.55 19.05 -33.95
CA ARG A 16 -11.01 18.37 -35.17
C ARG A 16 -12.36 17.70 -34.91
N GLU A 17 -13.24 17.81 -35.89
CA GLU A 17 -14.67 17.47 -35.85
C GLU A 17 -14.95 15.96 -36.01
N GLU A 18 -14.09 15.08 -35.49
CA GLU A 18 -14.23 13.61 -35.62
C GLU A 18 -14.61 12.90 -34.29
N ASP A 19 -14.76 13.63 -33.18
CA ASP A 19 -15.25 13.12 -31.89
C ASP A 19 -16.79 13.03 -31.82
N ARG A 20 -17.43 12.30 -32.75
CA ARG A 20 -18.90 12.13 -32.71
C ARG A 20 -19.45 10.77 -33.06
N HIS A 21 -18.73 9.67 -32.87
CA HIS A 21 -19.36 8.35 -32.95
C HIS A 21 -18.66 7.33 -32.06
N ASP A 22 -18.88 7.35 -30.74
CA ASP A 22 -18.65 6.17 -29.88
C ASP A 22 -19.38 6.24 -28.50
N GLU A 23 -20.49 6.97 -28.38
CA GLU A 23 -21.32 6.97 -27.15
C GLU A 23 -22.50 5.97 -27.18
N ALA A 24 -22.59 5.09 -28.19
CA ALA A 24 -23.73 4.18 -28.36
C ALA A 24 -23.47 2.70 -27.98
N ALA A 25 -22.33 2.37 -27.36
CA ALA A 25 -21.96 0.97 -27.05
C ALA A 25 -22.03 0.58 -25.57
N PHE A 26 -22.56 1.43 -24.68
CA PHE A 26 -22.58 1.19 -23.22
C PHE A 26 -23.99 1.02 -22.60
N ALA A 27 -24.97 0.54 -23.37
CA ALA A 27 -26.35 0.46 -22.92
C ALA A 27 -27.02 -0.93 -22.97
N GLU A 28 -26.33 -2.03 -23.29
CA GLU A 28 -27.03 -3.30 -23.55
C GLU A 28 -26.32 -4.56 -23.05
N VAL A 29 -26.05 -4.65 -21.73
CA VAL A 29 -25.89 -5.95 -21.05
C VAL A 29 -26.47 -5.87 -19.62
N LEU A 30 -27.79 -5.74 -19.50
CA LEU A 30 -28.51 -6.03 -18.25
C LEU A 30 -29.81 -6.77 -18.57
N GLU A 31 -29.69 -8.06 -18.89
CA GLU A 31 -30.82 -9.00 -18.84
C GLU A 31 -31.03 -9.51 -17.40
N PRO A 32 -32.26 -9.46 -16.86
CA PRO A 32 -32.57 -9.87 -15.49
C PRO A 32 -32.73 -11.39 -15.42
N THR A 33 -31.77 -12.08 -14.81
CA THR A 33 -31.91 -13.52 -14.56
C THR A 33 -33.00 -13.79 -13.53
N ARG A 34 -33.92 -14.69 -13.93
CA ARG A 34 -35.14 -15.07 -13.24
C ARG A 34 -34.89 -15.79 -11.90
N ARG A 35 -35.65 -15.33 -10.90
CA ARG A 35 -36.07 -15.97 -9.64
C ARG A 35 -35.71 -17.45 -9.45
N GLY A 36 -34.63 -17.70 -8.70
CA GLY A 36 -34.49 -18.88 -7.85
C GLY A 36 -35.12 -18.62 -6.48
N ARG A 37 -35.98 -19.53 -6.00
CA ARG A 37 -36.56 -19.52 -4.64
C ARG A 37 -35.44 -19.49 -3.60
N GLN A 38 -35.29 -18.40 -2.87
CA GLN A 38 -34.49 -18.39 -1.64
C GLN A 38 -35.25 -19.18 -0.55
N PRO A 39 -34.58 -20.05 0.22
CA PRO A 39 -35.16 -20.59 1.44
C PRO A 39 -35.46 -19.42 2.38
N ARG A 40 -36.69 -19.41 2.94
CA ARG A 40 -37.14 -18.38 3.88
C ARG A 40 -36.14 -18.26 5.02
N ARG A 41 -35.39 -17.15 5.06
CA ARG A 41 -34.61 -16.78 6.24
C ARG A 41 -35.59 -16.58 7.39
N PRO A 42 -35.45 -17.28 8.53
CA PRO A 42 -36.23 -16.95 9.70
C PRO A 42 -35.86 -15.52 10.13
N SER A 43 -36.86 -14.65 10.19
CA SER A 43 -36.74 -13.32 10.79
C SER A 43 -36.46 -13.49 12.28
N GLY A 44 -35.29 -13.06 12.75
CA GLY A 44 -35.05 -13.03 14.19
C GLY A 44 -33.63 -12.70 14.58
N ARG A 45 -33.44 -11.52 15.18
CA ARG A 45 -32.28 -11.15 16.01
C ARG A 45 -31.84 -12.27 16.97
N ALA A 46 -32.74 -13.17 17.35
CA ALA A 46 -32.51 -14.29 18.26
C ALA A 46 -31.46 -15.31 17.77
N PHE A 47 -31.32 -15.55 16.45
CA PHE A 47 -30.39 -16.57 15.97
C PHE A 47 -28.92 -16.13 16.08
N LEU A 48 -28.66 -14.82 15.90
CA LEU A 48 -27.31 -14.27 16.02
C LEU A 48 -26.83 -14.26 17.47
N GLU A 49 -27.73 -14.00 18.43
CA GLU A 49 -27.38 -13.92 19.84
C GLU A 49 -27.08 -15.30 20.45
N ASP A 50 -27.81 -16.35 20.07
CA ASP A 50 -27.56 -17.70 20.57
C ASP A 50 -26.29 -18.32 19.97
N GLU A 51 -26.00 -18.07 18.69
CA GLU A 51 -24.78 -18.54 18.06
C GLU A 51 -23.54 -17.84 18.62
N LEU A 52 -23.62 -16.51 18.83
CA LEU A 52 -22.56 -15.73 19.49
C LEU A 52 -22.36 -16.15 20.97
N ARG A 53 -23.45 -16.38 21.73
CA ARG A 53 -23.38 -16.89 23.10
C ARG A 53 -22.80 -18.31 23.17
N SER A 54 -23.03 -19.14 22.15
CA SER A 54 -22.46 -20.48 22.08
C SER A 54 -20.95 -20.44 21.74
N GLN A 55 -20.52 -19.52 20.88
CA GLN A 55 -19.11 -19.34 20.52
C GLN A 55 -18.28 -18.74 21.66
N ILE A 56 -18.84 -17.78 22.40
CA ILE A 56 -18.21 -17.18 23.60
C ILE A 56 -18.03 -18.24 24.69
N ARG A 57 -19.04 -19.10 24.91
CA ARG A 57 -18.96 -20.18 25.91
C ARG A 57 -17.98 -21.30 25.52
N ARG A 58 -17.78 -21.56 24.23
CA ARG A 58 -16.88 -22.63 23.75
C ARG A 58 -15.39 -22.23 23.73
N ARG A 59 -15.03 -20.95 23.86
CA ARG A 59 -13.63 -20.48 23.74
C ARG A 59 -12.95 -20.03 25.03
N HIS A 60 -13.63 -20.03 26.17
CA HIS A 60 -13.03 -19.65 27.45
C HIS A 60 -13.12 -20.76 28.50
N ALA A 61 -12.49 -21.90 28.22
CA ALA A 61 -12.12 -22.87 29.23
C ALA A 61 -10.67 -22.62 29.67
N GLY A 62 -10.48 -21.54 30.46
CA GLY A 62 -9.22 -21.28 31.15
C GLY A 62 -8.99 -19.80 31.42
N PRO A 63 -8.48 -19.42 32.61
CA PRO A 63 -8.00 -18.06 32.82
C PRO A 63 -6.88 -17.80 31.82
N ILE A 64 -6.99 -16.72 31.04
CA ILE A 64 -5.87 -16.20 30.25
C ILE A 64 -4.80 -15.82 31.27
N ARG A 65 -3.82 -16.70 31.47
CA ARG A 65 -2.61 -16.36 32.21
C ARG A 65 -1.79 -15.44 31.32
N CYS A 66 -2.15 -14.16 31.31
CA CYS A 66 -1.23 -13.11 30.91
C CYS A 66 -0.06 -13.15 31.90
N ARG A 67 0.99 -13.91 31.57
CA ARG A 67 2.28 -13.74 32.22
C ARG A 67 2.77 -12.35 31.83
N LEU A 68 2.60 -11.39 32.73
CA LEU A 68 3.40 -10.18 32.69
C LEU A 68 4.86 -10.66 32.82
N GLN A 69 5.59 -10.70 31.71
CA GLN A 69 7.04 -10.88 31.79
C GLN A 69 7.58 -9.64 32.48
N VAL A 70 7.95 -9.79 33.75
CA VAL A 70 8.74 -8.78 34.44
C VAL A 70 10.07 -8.69 33.69
N PRO A 71 10.49 -7.49 33.23
CA PRO A 71 11.77 -7.35 32.55
C PRO A 71 12.87 -7.89 33.46
N SER A 72 13.70 -8.81 32.95
CA SER A 72 14.85 -9.30 33.70
C SER A 72 15.72 -8.11 34.13
N GLN A 73 16.13 -8.13 35.40
CA GLN A 73 17.02 -7.16 36.03
C GLN A 73 18.47 -7.32 35.54
N GLU A 74 18.70 -7.83 34.31
CA GLU A 74 20.05 -7.94 33.80
C GLU A 74 20.67 -6.53 33.66
N PRO A 75 21.92 -6.36 34.09
CA PRO A 75 22.58 -5.06 34.06
C PRO A 75 22.59 -4.53 32.63
N LEU A 76 22.27 -3.24 32.46
CA LEU A 76 22.17 -2.55 31.15
C LEU A 76 23.40 -2.80 30.26
N ALA A 77 24.57 -3.00 30.86
CA ALA A 77 25.84 -3.27 30.18
C ALA A 77 25.89 -4.62 29.44
N ALA A 78 25.01 -5.57 29.77
CA ALA A 78 24.91 -6.88 29.11
C ALA A 78 23.83 -6.93 28.02
N ARG A 79 23.01 -5.88 27.87
CA ARG A 79 22.00 -5.82 26.81
C ARG A 79 22.70 -5.68 25.46
N ARG A 80 22.68 -6.76 24.68
CA ARG A 80 23.03 -6.72 23.26
C ARG A 80 22.23 -5.59 22.60
N ARG A 81 22.91 -4.77 21.80
CA ARG A 81 22.31 -3.70 21.01
C ARG A 81 21.09 -4.25 20.27
N LEU A 82 19.95 -3.58 20.38
CA LEU A 82 18.72 -4.01 19.73
C LEU A 82 18.89 -3.85 18.21
N ARG A 83 18.64 -4.92 17.44
CA ARG A 83 18.77 -4.88 15.98
C ARG A 83 17.37 -4.77 15.38
N ILE A 84 17.14 -3.75 14.56
CA ILE A 84 15.84 -3.49 13.92
C ILE A 84 16.03 -3.55 12.41
N GLY A 85 15.37 -4.51 11.78
CA GLY A 85 15.25 -4.59 10.32
C GLY A 85 14.37 -3.45 9.81
N VAL A 86 14.88 -2.67 8.84
CA VAL A 86 14.17 -1.51 8.30
C VAL A 86 14.05 -1.64 6.79
N GLY A 87 12.81 -1.62 6.32
CA GLY A 87 12.42 -1.62 4.92
C GLY A 87 10.99 -1.10 4.77
N GLY A 88 10.54 -0.89 3.54
CA GLY A 88 9.20 -0.40 3.27
C GLY A 88 8.86 -0.46 1.78
N ILE A 89 7.66 -0.94 1.47
CA ILE A 89 7.15 -0.99 0.09
C ILE A 89 5.89 -0.15 0.05
N SER A 90 5.83 0.80 -0.87
CA SER A 90 4.69 1.70 -1.04
C SER A 90 4.31 1.78 -2.51
N LEU A 91 3.10 1.31 -2.82
CA LEU A 91 2.42 1.51 -4.10
C LEU A 91 0.93 1.34 -3.83
N GLU A 92 0.11 2.16 -4.46
CA GLU A 92 -1.34 1.99 -4.46
C GLU A 92 -1.77 1.40 -5.80
N SER A 93 -2.40 0.22 -5.76
CA SER A 93 -2.84 -0.50 -6.95
C SER A 93 -4.32 -0.27 -7.24
N ASN A 94 -4.65 -0.12 -8.52
CA ASN A 94 -6.03 -0.08 -9.02
C ASN A 94 -6.31 -1.29 -9.91
N ASP A 95 -7.34 -2.06 -9.59
CA ASP A 95 -7.72 -3.26 -10.35
C ASP A 95 -8.43 -2.97 -11.68
N PHE A 96 -8.90 -1.74 -11.88
CA PHE A 96 -9.64 -1.34 -13.08
C PHE A 96 -8.75 -0.75 -14.18
N VAL A 97 -7.47 -0.49 -13.91
CA VAL A 97 -6.55 -0.02 -14.96
C VAL A 97 -6.00 -1.22 -15.75
N PRO A 98 -5.84 -1.10 -17.08
CA PRO A 98 -5.52 -2.24 -17.94
C PRO A 98 -4.03 -2.60 -17.99
N PHE A 99 -3.17 -1.83 -17.32
CA PHE A 99 -1.72 -2.04 -17.28
C PHE A 99 -1.24 -2.49 -15.90
N THR A 100 -0.07 -3.12 -15.85
CA THR A 100 0.60 -3.52 -14.62
C THR A 100 1.61 -2.47 -14.18
N ALA A 101 1.87 -2.39 -12.88
CA ALA A 101 3.00 -1.68 -12.35
C ALA A 101 4.28 -2.49 -12.62
N GLU A 102 5.26 -1.84 -13.25
CA GLU A 102 6.52 -2.42 -13.68
C GLU A 102 7.68 -1.88 -12.85
N ARG A 103 8.86 -2.48 -13.03
CA ARG A 103 10.08 -2.06 -12.35
C ARG A 103 10.41 -0.57 -12.54
N THR A 104 10.15 -0.03 -13.72
CA THR A 104 10.37 1.38 -14.06
C THR A 104 9.53 2.33 -13.20
N ASP A 105 8.36 1.89 -12.72
CA ASP A 105 7.53 2.70 -11.83
C ASP A 105 8.19 2.93 -10.47
N PHE A 106 9.11 2.05 -10.07
CA PHE A 106 9.91 2.17 -8.86
C PHE A 106 11.25 2.85 -9.10
N VAL A 107 11.91 2.60 -10.24
CA VAL A 107 13.26 3.14 -10.48
C VAL A 107 13.23 4.54 -11.05
N ASP A 108 12.37 4.79 -12.03
CA ASP A 108 12.36 6.05 -12.79
C ASP A 108 11.43 7.08 -12.16
N ALA A 109 10.26 6.62 -11.69
CA ALA A 109 9.22 7.49 -11.16
C ALA A 109 9.17 7.54 -9.62
N GLY A 110 10.01 6.74 -8.94
CA GLY A 110 10.02 6.60 -7.49
C GLY A 110 11.41 6.32 -6.93
N PHE A 111 11.52 5.32 -6.06
CA PHE A 111 12.82 4.74 -5.72
C PHE A 111 12.75 3.22 -5.50
N LEU A 112 13.88 2.57 -5.73
CA LEU A 112 14.17 1.20 -5.32
C LEU A 112 15.58 1.20 -4.72
N ALA A 113 15.69 0.98 -3.41
CA ALA A 113 16.93 1.05 -2.66
C ALA A 113 17.12 -0.22 -1.83
N GLU A 114 18.29 -0.83 -1.94
CA GLU A 114 18.63 -2.08 -1.27
C GLU A 114 19.77 -1.91 -0.27
N GLY A 115 19.63 -2.55 0.90
CA GLY A 115 20.62 -2.52 1.95
C GLY A 115 21.03 -1.08 2.30
N ASN A 116 22.33 -0.80 2.24
CA ASN A 116 22.86 0.50 2.66
C ASN A 116 22.36 1.69 1.81
N GLU A 117 21.82 1.46 0.61
CA GLU A 117 21.24 2.50 -0.23
C GLU A 117 20.03 3.18 0.44
N ILE A 118 19.32 2.45 1.32
CA ILE A 118 18.18 2.97 2.09
C ILE A 118 18.58 4.18 2.94
N PHE A 119 19.84 4.28 3.38
CA PHE A 119 20.29 5.44 4.16
C PHE A 119 20.30 6.74 3.34
N GLY A 120 20.33 6.67 2.01
CA GLY A 120 20.14 7.83 1.14
C GLY A 120 18.74 8.44 1.25
N LEU A 121 17.76 7.70 1.77
CA LEU A 121 16.38 8.14 1.93
C LEU A 121 16.13 8.86 3.26
N ILE A 122 17.15 9.05 4.10
CA ILE A 122 16.97 9.55 5.46
C ILE A 122 16.31 10.93 5.52
N ASP A 123 16.62 11.81 4.58
CA ASP A 123 16.04 13.16 4.52
C ASP A 123 14.85 13.24 3.54
N SER A 124 14.37 12.09 3.05
CA SER A 124 13.17 12.03 2.21
C SER A 124 11.90 12.29 3.04
N THR A 125 10.85 12.75 2.35
CA THR A 125 9.50 12.92 2.92
C THR A 125 8.71 11.61 2.99
N ALA A 126 9.29 10.50 2.54
CA ALA A 126 8.67 9.18 2.63
C ALA A 126 8.71 8.65 4.08
N GLU A 127 7.78 7.74 4.41
CA GLU A 127 7.69 7.15 5.75
C GLU A 127 9.00 6.49 6.20
N ILE A 128 9.71 5.86 5.26
CA ILE A 128 11.02 5.24 5.50
C ILE A 128 12.06 6.27 5.97
N GLY A 129 12.05 7.49 5.42
CA GLY A 129 12.91 8.59 5.87
C GLY A 129 12.64 8.96 7.32
N GLY A 130 11.36 9.12 7.68
CA GLY A 130 10.93 9.36 9.06
C GLY A 130 11.36 8.24 10.03
N ALA A 131 11.21 6.98 9.62
CA ALA A 131 11.64 5.82 10.40
C ALA A 131 13.16 5.84 10.64
N LEU A 132 13.95 6.06 9.59
CA LEU A 132 15.42 6.14 9.68
C LEU A 132 15.86 7.29 10.59
N GLN A 133 15.25 8.49 10.44
CA GLN A 133 15.54 9.64 11.29
C GLN A 133 15.24 9.37 12.76
N ARG A 134 14.16 8.66 13.05
CA ARG A 134 13.78 8.31 14.42
C ARG A 134 14.74 7.31 15.02
N LEU A 135 15.08 6.25 14.27
CA LEU A 135 15.92 5.16 14.76
C LEU A 135 17.39 5.57 14.91
N ARG A 136 17.93 6.45 14.04
CA ARG A 136 19.31 6.94 14.18
C ARG A 136 19.56 7.73 15.47
N ARG A 137 18.50 8.21 16.13
CA ARG A 137 18.59 8.95 17.40
C ARG A 137 18.75 8.02 18.61
N GLU A 138 18.49 6.73 18.45
CA GLU A 138 18.61 5.73 19.51
C GLU A 138 20.03 5.15 19.55
N ARG A 139 20.70 5.27 20.70
CA ARG A 139 22.11 4.86 20.86
C ARG A 139 22.27 3.34 20.99
N ASP A 140 21.23 2.67 21.44
CA ASP A 140 21.16 1.23 21.70
C ASP A 140 20.48 0.45 20.58
N VAL A 141 20.17 1.12 19.45
CA VAL A 141 19.60 0.49 18.25
C VAL A 141 20.64 0.40 17.14
N GLU A 142 20.71 -0.76 16.50
CA GLU A 142 21.39 -1.01 15.23
C GLU A 142 20.31 -1.16 14.14
N ILE A 143 20.39 -0.33 13.10
CA ILE A 143 19.53 -0.45 11.93
C ILE A 143 20.12 -1.51 11.00
N VAL A 144 19.36 -2.56 10.72
CA VAL A 144 19.68 -3.57 9.71
C VAL A 144 18.89 -3.21 8.46
N PRO A 145 19.51 -2.63 7.43
CA PRO A 145 18.78 -2.21 6.25
C PRO A 145 18.32 -3.41 5.42
N LEU A 146 17.10 -3.35 4.89
CA LEU A 146 16.48 -4.39 4.06
C LEU A 146 16.26 -3.87 2.63
N LEU A 147 15.00 -3.68 2.22
CA LEU A 147 14.57 -3.16 0.93
C LEU A 147 13.62 -1.97 1.15
N ALA A 148 13.80 -0.89 0.40
CA ALA A 148 12.83 0.21 0.35
C ALA A 148 12.44 0.49 -1.11
N ALA A 149 11.14 0.43 -1.39
CA ALA A 149 10.58 0.64 -2.71
C ALA A 149 9.37 1.57 -2.64
N ARG A 150 9.32 2.57 -3.51
CA ARG A 150 8.14 3.40 -3.73
C ARG A 150 7.87 3.51 -5.21
N GLY A 151 6.70 3.05 -5.63
CA GLY A 151 6.22 3.21 -6.99
C GLY A 151 5.12 4.26 -7.09
N VAL A 152 4.81 4.68 -8.32
CA VAL A 152 3.63 5.51 -8.60
C VAL A 152 2.36 4.67 -8.51
N SER A 153 1.25 5.26 -8.09
CA SER A 153 -0.05 4.59 -8.08
C SER A 153 -0.41 4.15 -9.50
N SER A 154 -0.64 2.84 -9.66
CA SER A 154 -0.74 2.19 -10.98
C SER A 154 -1.65 0.97 -10.87
N GLY A 155 -1.55 0.03 -11.82
CA GLY A 155 -2.25 -1.24 -11.74
C GLY A 155 -1.58 -2.22 -10.79
N ARG A 156 -1.98 -3.49 -10.92
CA ARG A 156 -1.38 -4.60 -10.17
C ARG A 156 0.11 -4.72 -10.50
N LEU A 157 0.92 -5.13 -9.53
CA LEU A 157 2.33 -5.45 -9.77
C LEU A 157 2.46 -6.53 -10.86
N SER A 158 3.38 -6.33 -11.79
CA SER A 158 3.78 -7.39 -12.71
C SER A 158 4.46 -8.54 -11.96
N THR A 159 4.42 -9.75 -12.53
CA THR A 159 5.06 -10.91 -11.90
C THR A 159 6.56 -10.69 -11.69
N GLN A 160 7.20 -9.94 -12.58
CA GLN A 160 8.61 -9.62 -12.50
C GLN A 160 8.91 -8.78 -11.26
N ILE A 161 8.27 -7.60 -11.13
CA ILE A 161 8.56 -6.71 -10.00
C ILE A 161 8.07 -7.31 -8.67
N TRP A 162 6.97 -8.08 -8.67
CA TRP A 162 6.56 -8.85 -7.49
C TRP A 162 7.64 -9.83 -7.02
N THR A 163 8.35 -10.46 -7.95
CA THR A 163 9.42 -11.41 -7.63
C THR A 163 10.67 -10.71 -7.11
N GLU A 164 10.95 -9.49 -7.59
CA GLU A 164 12.07 -8.66 -7.13
C GLU A 164 11.82 -8.08 -5.73
N LEU A 165 10.57 -7.74 -5.40
CA LEU A 165 10.20 -7.12 -4.13
C LEU A 165 10.02 -8.09 -2.93
N ARG A 166 10.00 -9.41 -3.16
CA ARG A 166 9.70 -10.43 -2.14
C ARG A 166 10.96 -11.13 -1.60
#